data_AF-A0A7V6DP18-F1
#
_entry.id   AF-A0A7V6DP18-F1
#
_cell.length_a   1.000
_cell.length_b   1.000
_cell.length_c   1.000
_cell.angle_alpha   90.00
_cell.angle_beta   90.00
_cell.angle_gamma   90.00
#
_symmetry.space_group_name_H-M   'P 1'
#
loop_
_entity.id
_entity.type
_entity.pdbx_description
1 polymer ?
#
loop_
_entity_poly.entity_id
_entity_poly.type
_entity_poly.pdbx_seq_one_letter_code
_entity_poly.pdbx_strand_id
1 'polypeptide(L)'
;METTGERPQESVAQDPEIMKSLALGIVGDMARLFKEHGLTGKPMKIIEALIFAMFVVTETFTAAKKGLDQARKSLDLFHQDMVEYMFTEFLFKDRKARDMEEVQARFQEMRELINQRYQEYRRNFLEDYQDKQMSFRRTFNSLTGYLLPEALSEGQGKDRLIAEFSVKLAHFWSGCLSSFQPGQG
;
A
#
# COMPACT_ATOMS: atom_id res chain seq x y z
N MET A 1 -42.64 -26.91 9.13
CA MET A 1 -42.04 -25.60 9.43
C MET A 1 -40.58 -25.68 9.03
N GLU A 2 -40.27 -25.22 7.83
CA GLU A 2 -38.90 -25.10 7.33
C GLU A 2 -38.34 -23.78 7.87
N THR A 3 -37.30 -23.84 8.70
CA THR A 3 -36.54 -22.64 9.06
C THR A 3 -35.46 -22.46 8.00
N THR A 4 -35.71 -21.53 7.09
CA THR A 4 -34.76 -21.03 6.10
C THR A 4 -33.44 -20.66 6.76
N GLY A 5 -32.38 -21.35 6.34
CA GLY A 5 -31.00 -20.97 6.67
C GLY A 5 -30.66 -19.68 5.96
N GLU A 6 -30.75 -18.55 6.66
CA GLU A 6 -30.08 -17.32 6.26
C GLU A 6 -28.57 -17.55 6.37
N ARG A 7 -27.93 -17.73 5.21
CA ARG A 7 -26.48 -17.53 5.11
C ARG A 7 -26.21 -16.07 5.46
N PRO A 8 -25.22 -15.73 6.31
CA PRO A 8 -24.79 -14.36 6.47
C PRO A 8 -24.30 -13.85 5.12
N GLN A 9 -25.09 -12.97 4.52
CA GLN A 9 -24.82 -12.36 3.23
C GLN A 9 -24.12 -11.02 3.48
N GLU A 10 -22.99 -11.03 4.17
CA GLU A 10 -22.23 -9.82 4.51
C GLU A 10 -20.73 -10.08 4.32
N SER A 11 -20.08 -9.28 3.46
CA SER A 11 -18.66 -8.87 3.59
C SER A 11 -18.07 -8.25 2.30
N VAL A 12 -18.57 -8.59 1.11
CA VAL A 12 -17.87 -8.20 -0.15
C VAL A 12 -17.87 -6.68 -0.40
N ALA A 13 -18.86 -5.93 0.10
CA ALA A 13 -18.95 -4.49 -0.12
C ALA A 13 -18.08 -3.64 0.84
N GLN A 14 -17.69 -4.18 2.00
CA GLN A 14 -16.93 -3.44 3.02
C GLN A 14 -15.41 -3.60 2.88
N ASP A 15 -14.96 -4.72 2.31
CA ASP A 15 -13.53 -5.02 2.17
C ASP A 15 -12.75 -3.89 1.43
N PRO A 16 -13.22 -3.31 0.30
CA PRO A 16 -12.51 -2.23 -0.39
C PRO A 16 -12.37 -0.93 0.43
N GLU A 17 -13.41 -0.53 1.17
CA GLU A 17 -13.36 0.66 2.02
C GLU A 17 -12.37 0.49 3.18
N ILE A 18 -12.38 -0.68 3.81
CA ILE A 18 -11.42 -1.02 4.88
C ILE A 18 -10.00 -0.98 4.31
N MET A 19 -9.76 -1.60 3.15
CA MET A 19 -8.45 -1.58 2.48
C MET A 19 -7.98 -0.15 2.17
N LYS A 20 -8.88 0.71 1.67
CA LYS A 20 -8.58 2.13 1.42
C LYS A 20 -8.22 2.87 2.70
N SER A 21 -8.99 2.70 3.77
CA SER A 21 -8.72 3.31 5.08
C SER A 21 -7.35 2.88 5.63
N LEU A 22 -7.03 1.59 5.56
CA LEU A 22 -5.74 1.05 5.97
C LEU A 22 -4.59 1.63 5.15
N ALA A 23 -4.73 1.71 3.83
CA ALA A 23 -3.70 2.28 2.96
C ALA A 23 -3.41 3.75 3.31
N LEU A 24 -4.44 4.56 3.53
CA LEU A 24 -4.27 5.96 3.92
C LEU A 24 -3.66 6.10 5.34
N GLY A 25 -4.04 5.22 6.27
CA GLY A 25 -3.44 5.15 7.60
C GLY A 25 -1.93 4.85 7.56
N ILE A 26 -1.52 3.87 6.74
CA ILE A 26 -0.11 3.53 6.51
C ILE A 26 0.66 4.74 5.97
N VAL A 27 0.10 5.46 4.99
CA VAL A 27 0.73 6.69 4.46
C VAL A 27 0.91 7.75 5.55
N GLY A 28 -0.10 7.97 6.39
CA GLY A 28 -0.03 8.91 7.51
C GLY A 28 1.07 8.56 8.51
N ASP A 29 1.18 7.28 8.88
CA ASP A 29 2.20 6.82 9.82
C ASP A 29 3.62 6.84 9.20
N MET A 30 3.76 6.53 7.91
CA MET A 30 5.03 6.70 7.20
C MET A 30 5.46 8.17 7.14
N ALA A 31 4.52 9.08 6.86
CA ALA A 31 4.81 10.51 6.85
C ALA A 31 5.29 11.00 8.23
N ARG A 32 4.69 10.48 9.32
CA ARG A 32 5.14 10.76 10.69
C ARG A 32 6.55 10.22 10.94
N LEU A 33 6.82 8.96 10.57
CA LEU A 33 8.14 8.34 10.70
C LEU A 33 9.22 9.17 9.97
N PHE A 34 9.00 9.50 8.71
CA PHE A 34 9.96 10.29 7.94
C PHE A 34 10.14 11.70 8.50
N LYS A 35 9.07 12.30 9.06
CA LYS A 35 9.16 13.59 9.74
C LYS A 35 10.02 13.53 11.00
N GLU A 36 9.87 12.50 11.81
CA GLU A 36 10.65 12.29 13.04
C GLU A 36 12.15 12.10 12.75
N HIS A 37 12.49 11.58 11.56
CA HIS A 37 13.87 11.44 11.07
C HIS A 37 14.36 12.62 10.22
N GLY A 38 13.68 13.77 10.27
CA GLY A 38 14.16 15.01 9.63
C GLY A 38 14.05 15.04 8.10
N LEU A 39 13.25 14.16 7.50
CA LEU A 39 13.04 14.12 6.05
C LEU A 39 11.96 15.10 5.56
N THR A 40 11.38 15.92 6.44
CA THR A 40 10.35 16.92 6.09
C THR A 40 10.83 17.99 5.11
N GLY A 41 12.13 18.27 5.04
CA GLY A 41 12.70 19.24 4.12
C GLY A 41 12.92 18.69 2.70
N LYS A 42 12.70 17.39 2.47
CA LYS A 42 12.87 16.77 1.15
C LYS A 42 11.50 16.59 0.49
N PRO A 43 11.34 16.93 -0.81
CA PRO A 43 10.09 16.69 -1.50
C PRO A 43 9.85 15.18 -1.59
N MET A 44 8.82 14.69 -0.91
CA MET A 44 8.42 13.28 -0.95
C MET A 44 7.34 13.07 -2.00
N LYS A 45 7.50 12.03 -2.82
CA LYS A 45 6.47 11.65 -3.80
C LYS A 45 5.34 10.90 -3.11
N ILE A 46 4.27 11.62 -2.76
CA ILE A 46 3.09 11.04 -2.08
C ILE A 46 2.50 9.84 -2.84
N ILE A 47 2.56 9.86 -4.16
CA ILE A 47 2.11 8.75 -5.01
C ILE A 47 2.89 7.47 -4.68
N GLU A 48 4.21 7.54 -4.50
CA GLU A 48 5.02 6.34 -4.19
C GLU A 48 4.72 5.78 -2.79
N ALA A 49 4.42 6.66 -1.82
CA ALA A 49 3.94 6.23 -0.51
C ALA A 49 2.58 5.52 -0.60
N LEU A 50 1.64 6.04 -1.42
CA LEU A 50 0.34 5.41 -1.65
C LEU A 50 0.50 4.04 -2.32
N ILE A 51 1.32 3.93 -3.37
CA ILE A 51 1.56 2.66 -4.06
C ILE A 51 2.14 1.62 -3.10
N PHE A 52 3.10 2.01 -2.24
CA PHE A 52 3.65 1.11 -1.23
C PHE A 52 2.60 0.67 -0.19
N ALA A 53 1.76 1.59 0.30
CA ALA A 53 0.70 1.25 1.22
C ALA A 53 -0.33 0.30 0.60
N MET A 54 -0.71 0.54 -0.67
CA MET A 54 -1.60 -0.35 -1.41
C MET A 54 -0.99 -1.75 -1.57
N PHE A 55 0.32 -1.85 -1.81
CA PHE A 55 1.04 -3.12 -1.85
C PHE A 55 0.89 -3.88 -0.52
N VAL A 56 1.20 -3.25 0.62
CA VAL A 56 1.09 -3.90 1.95
C VAL A 56 -0.33 -4.41 2.21
N VAL A 57 -1.33 -3.59 1.91
CA VAL A 57 -2.75 -3.97 2.06
C VAL A 57 -3.14 -5.12 1.12
N THR A 58 -2.67 -5.08 -0.13
CA THR A 58 -2.95 -6.13 -1.12
C THR A 58 -2.38 -7.49 -0.69
N GLU A 59 -1.13 -7.51 -0.24
CA GLU A 59 -0.48 -8.76 0.18
C GLU A 59 -1.13 -9.34 1.44
N THR A 60 -1.43 -8.48 2.42
CA THR A 60 -2.07 -8.90 3.68
C THR A 60 -3.49 -9.40 3.45
N PHE A 61 -4.28 -8.73 2.59
CA PHE A 61 -5.62 -9.18 2.23
C PHE A 61 -5.60 -10.52 1.49
N THR A 62 -4.68 -10.68 0.53
CA THR A 62 -4.50 -11.94 -0.21
C THR A 62 -4.13 -13.09 0.74
N ALA A 63 -3.25 -12.82 1.70
CA ALA A 63 -2.87 -13.79 2.72
C ALA A 63 -4.06 -14.16 3.64
N ALA A 64 -4.87 -13.18 4.05
CA ALA A 64 -6.01 -13.39 4.93
C ALA A 64 -7.14 -14.20 4.28
N LYS A 65 -7.47 -13.94 3.00
CA LYS A 65 -8.55 -14.62 2.27
C LYS A 65 -8.15 -15.98 1.68
N LYS A 66 -7.00 -16.55 2.08
CA LYS A 66 -6.49 -17.86 1.63
C LYS A 66 -6.35 -18.00 0.10
N GLY A 67 -5.97 -16.94 -0.60
CA GLY A 67 -5.65 -17.00 -2.04
C GLY A 67 -6.41 -16.01 -2.91
N LEU A 68 -5.94 -15.87 -4.16
CA LEU A 68 -6.37 -14.81 -5.08
C LEU A 68 -7.82 -14.94 -5.54
N ASP A 69 -8.36 -16.15 -5.70
CA ASP A 69 -9.71 -16.33 -6.27
C ASP A 69 -10.81 -15.74 -5.39
N GLN A 70 -10.66 -15.81 -4.06
CA GLN A 70 -11.61 -15.23 -3.12
C GLN A 70 -11.39 -13.73 -2.91
N ALA A 71 -10.16 -13.25 -3.14
CA ALA A 71 -9.77 -11.86 -2.94
C ALA A 71 -9.98 -10.97 -4.18
N ARG A 72 -9.99 -11.56 -5.38
CA ARG A 72 -9.85 -10.84 -6.67
C ARG A 72 -10.83 -9.69 -6.82
N LYS A 73 -12.13 -9.92 -6.62
CA LYS A 73 -13.16 -8.88 -6.82
C LYS A 73 -12.94 -7.68 -5.89
N SER A 74 -12.63 -7.93 -4.62
CA SER A 74 -12.40 -6.84 -3.65
C SER A 74 -11.09 -6.10 -3.94
N LEU A 75 -10.06 -6.81 -4.39
CA LEU A 75 -8.79 -6.20 -4.81
C LEU A 75 -8.96 -5.32 -6.04
N ASP A 76 -9.68 -5.80 -7.07
CA ASP A 76 -9.93 -5.04 -8.30
C ASP A 76 -10.64 -3.72 -7.99
N LEU A 77 -11.66 -3.75 -7.13
CA LEU A 77 -12.37 -2.55 -6.67
C LEU A 77 -11.46 -1.62 -5.87
N PHE A 78 -10.70 -2.16 -4.92
CA PHE A 78 -9.75 -1.37 -4.13
C PHE A 78 -8.70 -0.66 -4.98
N HIS A 79 -8.10 -1.36 -5.96
CA HIS A 79 -7.11 -0.76 -6.85
C HIS A 79 -7.74 0.31 -7.74
N GLN A 80 -8.96 0.08 -8.25
CA GLN A 80 -9.68 1.10 -9.00
C GLN A 80 -9.91 2.36 -8.15
N ASP A 81 -10.47 2.22 -6.94
CA ASP A 81 -10.78 3.33 -6.04
C ASP A 81 -9.53 4.13 -5.65
N MET A 82 -8.41 3.45 -5.44
CA MET A 82 -7.14 4.10 -5.10
C MET A 82 -6.51 4.82 -6.29
N VAL A 83 -6.60 4.26 -7.50
CA VAL A 83 -6.15 4.95 -8.71
C VAL A 83 -7.00 6.20 -8.94
N GLU A 84 -8.33 6.09 -8.88
CA GLU A 84 -9.24 7.23 -9.00
C GLU A 84 -8.97 8.32 -7.95
N TYR A 85 -8.72 7.92 -6.70
CA TYR A 85 -8.31 8.82 -5.63
C TYR A 85 -7.00 9.54 -5.96
N MET A 86 -5.96 8.82 -6.38
CA MET A 86 -4.67 9.42 -6.75
C MET A 86 -4.80 10.41 -7.90
N PHE A 87 -5.61 10.08 -8.91
CA PHE A 87 -5.90 10.97 -10.02
C PHE A 87 -6.58 12.25 -9.55
N THR A 88 -7.66 12.12 -8.80
CA THR A 88 -8.49 13.26 -8.37
C THR A 88 -7.71 14.18 -7.44
N GLU A 89 -7.01 13.61 -6.47
CA GLU A 89 -6.36 14.39 -5.41
C GLU A 89 -5.03 15.01 -5.80
N PHE A 90 -4.25 14.37 -6.68
CA PHE A 90 -2.87 14.77 -6.94
C PHE A 90 -2.56 15.07 -8.40
N LEU A 91 -3.34 14.57 -9.37
CA LEU A 91 -3.06 14.77 -10.80
C LEU A 91 -4.03 15.73 -11.49
N PHE A 92 -5.28 15.83 -11.00
CA PHE A 92 -6.33 16.66 -11.61
C PHE A 92 -6.46 18.07 -11.03
N LYS A 93 -5.99 18.33 -9.80
CA LYS A 93 -6.15 19.66 -9.16
C LYS A 93 -5.53 20.81 -9.97
N ASP A 94 -4.56 20.53 -10.85
CA ASP A 94 -3.85 21.54 -11.62
C ASP A 94 -4.25 21.65 -13.10
N ARG A 95 -5.17 20.83 -13.65
CA ARG A 95 -5.49 20.89 -15.08
C ARG A 95 -6.96 20.66 -15.43
N LYS A 96 -7.51 21.59 -16.22
CA LYS A 96 -8.66 21.34 -17.09
C LYS A 96 -8.22 20.37 -18.19
N ALA A 97 -8.23 19.07 -17.92
CA ALA A 97 -8.08 18.08 -19.00
C ALA A 97 -9.19 18.35 -20.03
N ARG A 98 -8.80 18.72 -21.25
CA ARG A 98 -9.75 19.03 -22.34
C ARG A 98 -10.03 17.79 -23.20
N ASP A 99 -9.32 16.70 -22.96
CA ASP A 99 -9.33 15.49 -23.78
C ASP A 99 -9.43 14.24 -22.90
N MET A 100 -10.45 13.41 -23.18
CA MET A 100 -10.68 12.15 -22.47
C MET A 100 -9.64 11.09 -22.81
N GLU A 101 -9.01 11.15 -24.00
CA GLU A 101 -7.95 10.21 -24.39
C GLU A 101 -6.70 10.43 -23.54
N GLU A 102 -6.30 11.68 -23.30
CA GLU A 102 -5.16 12.01 -22.42
C GLU A 102 -5.39 11.50 -21.00
N VAL A 103 -6.63 11.62 -20.50
CA VAL A 103 -7.00 11.11 -19.16
C VAL A 103 -6.85 9.58 -19.12
N GLN A 104 -7.43 8.88 -20.10
CA GLN A 104 -7.34 7.41 -20.16
C GLN A 104 -5.90 6.91 -20.28
N ALA A 105 -5.07 7.56 -21.10
CA ALA A 105 -3.66 7.21 -21.25
C ALA A 105 -2.91 7.30 -19.90
N ARG A 106 -3.10 8.40 -19.17
CA ARG A 106 -2.50 8.56 -17.84
C ARG A 106 -2.99 7.50 -16.85
N PHE A 107 -4.28 7.16 -16.87
CA PHE A 107 -4.83 6.09 -16.03
C PHE A 107 -4.12 4.76 -16.27
N GLN A 108 -3.82 4.45 -17.54
CA GLN A 108 -3.05 3.25 -17.87
C GLN A 108 -1.60 3.35 -17.40
N GLU A 109 -0.92 4.48 -17.63
CA GLU A 109 0.45 4.71 -17.14
C GLU A 109 0.56 4.51 -15.63
N MET A 110 -0.43 5.01 -14.86
CA MET A 110 -0.47 4.82 -13.41
C MET A 110 -0.65 3.35 -13.01
N ARG A 111 -1.53 2.62 -13.71
CA ARG A 111 -1.74 1.18 -13.47
C ARG A 111 -0.47 0.38 -13.77
N GLU A 112 0.21 0.69 -14.87
CA GLU A 112 1.49 0.08 -15.22
C GLU A 112 2.56 0.36 -14.17
N LEU A 113 2.66 1.61 -13.69
CA LEU A 113 3.56 2.00 -12.61
C LEU A 113 3.28 1.21 -11.33
N ILE A 114 2.02 1.12 -10.90
CA ILE A 114 1.61 0.34 -9.72
C ILE A 114 2.06 -1.11 -9.86
N ASN A 115 1.79 -1.73 -11.02
CA ASN A 115 2.14 -3.13 -11.27
C ASN A 115 3.67 -3.35 -11.20
N GLN A 116 4.46 -2.46 -11.81
CA GLN A 116 5.93 -2.53 -11.75
C GLN A 116 6.43 -2.42 -10.30
N ARG A 117 5.90 -1.45 -9.55
CA ARG A 117 6.26 -1.24 -8.14
C ARG A 117 5.88 -2.43 -7.27
N TYR A 118 4.71 -3.03 -7.49
CA TYR A 118 4.28 -4.21 -6.75
C TYR A 118 5.22 -5.40 -6.97
N GLN A 119 5.64 -5.64 -8.20
CA GLN A 119 6.58 -6.73 -8.50
C GLN A 119 7.91 -6.54 -7.78
N GLU A 120 8.42 -5.31 -7.77
CA GLU A 120 9.66 -4.97 -7.08
C GLU A 120 9.53 -5.08 -5.55
N TYR A 121 8.49 -4.46 -4.98
CA TYR A 121 8.23 -4.52 -3.54
C TYR A 121 8.01 -5.95 -3.08
N ARG A 122 7.24 -6.76 -3.83
CA ARG A 122 7.04 -8.17 -3.50
C ARG A 122 8.35 -8.94 -3.49
N ARG A 123 9.19 -8.78 -4.52
CA ARG A 123 10.51 -9.44 -4.58
C ARG A 123 11.36 -9.07 -3.36
N ASN A 124 11.53 -7.78 -3.11
CA ASN A 124 12.39 -7.28 -2.03
C ASN A 124 11.84 -7.66 -0.65
N PHE A 125 10.52 -7.62 -0.47
CA PHE A 125 9.85 -8.03 0.76
C PHE A 125 10.04 -9.51 1.04
N LEU A 126 9.88 -10.38 0.03
CA LEU A 126 10.07 -11.82 0.19
C LEU A 126 11.53 -12.16 0.50
N GLU A 127 12.49 -11.51 -0.15
CA GLU A 127 13.91 -11.67 0.15
C GLU A 127 14.23 -11.24 1.59
N ASP A 128 13.74 -10.08 2.03
CA ASP A 128 13.90 -9.62 3.41
C ASP A 128 13.21 -10.55 4.42
N TYR A 129 12.01 -11.05 4.11
CA TYR A 129 11.27 -11.97 4.99
C TYR A 129 11.96 -13.33 5.16
N GLN A 130 12.63 -13.82 4.12
CA GLN A 130 13.40 -15.07 4.17
C GLN A 130 14.75 -14.89 4.87
N ASP A 131 15.35 -13.70 4.73
CA ASP A 131 16.63 -13.35 5.32
C ASP A 131 16.47 -12.91 6.78
N LYS A 132 16.45 -13.89 7.69
CA LYS A 132 16.26 -13.68 9.15
C LYS A 132 17.29 -12.75 9.81
N GLN A 133 18.37 -12.37 9.12
CA GLN A 133 19.39 -11.46 9.63
C GLN A 133 19.23 -10.02 9.15
N MET A 134 18.41 -9.78 8.13
CA MET A 134 18.11 -8.42 7.65
C MET A 134 16.74 -7.96 8.16
N SER A 135 16.73 -6.85 8.89
CA SER A 135 15.60 -5.91 8.89
C SER A 135 15.17 -5.63 7.44
N PHE A 136 13.91 -5.24 7.18
CA PHE A 136 13.31 -4.97 5.84
C PHE A 136 14.03 -3.90 4.99
N ARG A 137 15.32 -4.06 4.77
CA ARG A 137 16.28 -3.09 4.24
C ARG A 137 16.14 -3.00 2.73
N ARG A 138 15.97 -4.12 2.02
CA ARG A 138 15.77 -4.09 0.57
C ARG A 138 14.45 -3.41 0.25
N THR A 139 13.41 -3.76 1.01
CA THR A 139 12.08 -3.14 0.93
C THR A 139 12.16 -1.64 1.20
N PHE A 140 12.84 -1.24 2.28
CA PHE A 140 13.05 0.17 2.63
C PHE A 140 13.84 0.93 1.56
N ASN A 141 14.92 0.35 1.04
CA ASN A 141 15.75 0.98 0.01
C ASN A 141 14.97 1.18 -1.30
N SER A 142 14.14 0.20 -1.69
CA SER A 142 13.26 0.31 -2.85
C SER A 142 12.23 1.41 -2.67
N LEU A 143 11.52 1.45 -1.53
CA LEU A 143 10.57 2.52 -1.20
C LEU A 143 11.25 3.90 -1.24
N THR A 144 12.34 4.07 -0.49
CA THR A 144 13.00 5.38 -0.36
C THR A 144 13.67 5.84 -1.65
N GLY A 145 14.13 4.90 -2.49
CA GLY A 145 14.67 5.20 -3.81
C GLY A 145 13.64 5.82 -4.77
N TYR A 146 12.36 5.49 -4.60
CA TYR A 146 11.28 6.12 -5.38
C TYR A 146 10.69 7.34 -4.70
N LEU A 147 10.52 7.27 -3.36
CA LEU A 147 9.89 8.29 -2.54
C LEU A 147 10.69 9.60 -2.52
N LEU A 148 12.03 9.50 -2.48
CA LEU A 148 12.92 10.64 -2.35
C LEU A 148 13.61 10.97 -3.68
N PRO A 149 13.92 12.26 -3.95
CA PRO A 149 14.67 12.66 -5.13
C PRO A 149 16.14 12.21 -5.08
N GLU A 150 16.68 12.06 -3.87
CA GLU A 150 18.06 11.69 -3.60
C GLU A 150 18.11 10.54 -2.60
N ALA A 151 19.01 9.60 -2.85
CA ALA A 151 19.24 8.48 -1.96
C ALA A 151 19.66 8.95 -0.57
N LEU A 152 19.21 8.22 0.46
CA LEU A 152 19.68 8.42 1.82
C LEU A 152 21.14 7.98 1.93
N SER A 153 21.99 8.83 2.52
CA SER A 153 23.38 8.49 2.83
C SER A 153 23.45 7.28 3.75
N GLU A 154 24.41 6.38 3.48
CA GLU A 154 24.66 5.24 4.35
C GLU A 154 25.17 5.67 5.74
N GLY A 155 24.93 4.83 6.74
CA GLY A 155 25.41 5.01 8.11
C GLY A 155 24.31 4.91 9.17
N GLN A 156 24.67 5.22 10.41
CA GLN A 156 23.85 4.98 11.61
C GLN A 156 22.45 5.60 11.54
N GLY A 157 22.31 6.79 10.94
CA GLY A 157 21.01 7.43 10.77
C GLY A 157 20.06 6.63 9.88
N LYS A 158 20.56 6.14 8.73
CA LYS A 158 19.80 5.29 7.82
C LYS A 158 19.50 3.93 8.45
N ASP A 159 20.46 3.34 9.15
CA ASP A 159 20.27 2.05 9.84
C ASP A 159 19.19 2.13 10.92
N ARG A 160 19.16 3.22 11.69
CA ARG A 160 18.12 3.46 12.69
C ARG A 160 16.74 3.61 12.04
N LEU A 161 16.65 4.39 10.97
CA LEU A 161 15.40 4.56 10.23
C LEU A 161 14.91 3.23 9.63
N ILE A 162 15.81 2.38 9.11
CA ILE A 162 15.47 1.04 8.62
C ILE A 162 14.92 0.16 9.75
N ALA A 163 15.54 0.19 10.93
CA ALA A 163 15.08 -0.58 12.07
C ALA A 163 13.66 -0.16 12.51
N GLU A 164 13.43 1.14 12.65
CA GLU A 164 12.11 1.68 13.01
C GLU A 164 11.06 1.41 11.92
N PHE A 165 11.42 1.58 10.65
CA PHE A 165 10.57 1.20 9.51
C PHE A 165 10.20 -0.29 9.55
N SER A 166 11.15 -1.17 9.85
CA SER A 166 10.90 -2.62 9.88
C SER A 166 9.88 -2.99 10.95
N VAL A 167 9.98 -2.37 12.13
CA VAL A 167 9.00 -2.53 13.22
C VAL A 167 7.63 -2.00 12.78
N LYS A 168 7.57 -0.83 12.14
CA LYS A 168 6.32 -0.25 11.62
C LYS A 168 5.68 -1.13 10.55
N LEU A 169 6.47 -1.66 9.61
CA LEU A 169 5.98 -2.56 8.56
C LEU A 169 5.38 -3.84 9.15
N ALA A 170 6.03 -4.43 10.16
CA ALA A 170 5.47 -5.57 10.88
C ALA A 170 4.14 -5.22 11.59
N HIS A 171 4.05 -4.03 12.20
CA HIS A 171 2.80 -3.54 12.80
C HIS A 171 1.69 -3.32 11.76
N PHE A 172 2.00 -2.70 10.62
CA PHE A 172 1.04 -2.54 9.54
C PHE A 172 0.53 -3.88 9.03
N TRP A 173 1.46 -4.83 8.81
CA TRP A 173 1.12 -6.17 8.35
C TRP A 173 0.18 -6.87 9.33
N SER A 174 0.54 -6.90 10.62
CA SER A 174 -0.29 -7.51 11.66
C SER A 174 -1.64 -6.81 11.81
N GLY A 175 -1.67 -5.47 11.75
CA GLY A 175 -2.90 -4.69 11.84
C GLY A 175 -3.86 -5.00 10.69
N CYS A 176 -3.35 -5.01 9.45
CA CYS A 176 -4.14 -5.36 8.27
C CYS A 176 -4.67 -6.79 8.36
N LEU A 177 -3.84 -7.77 8.74
CA LEU A 177 -4.30 -9.16 8.92
C LEU A 177 -5.46 -9.25 9.92
N SER A 178 -5.35 -8.58 11.08
CA SER A 178 -6.43 -8.56 12.08
C SER A 178 -7.70 -7.91 11.56
N SER A 179 -7.59 -6.87 10.74
CA SER A 179 -8.75 -6.21 10.11
C SER A 179 -9.49 -7.08 9.09
N PHE A 180 -8.85 -8.14 8.57
CA PHE A 180 -9.43 -9.02 7.55
C PHE A 180 -9.85 -10.39 8.07
N GLN A 181 -9.60 -10.71 9.35
CA GLN A 181 -10.08 -11.94 9.95
C GLN A 181 -11.60 -11.91 10.12
N PRO A 182 -12.33 -12.96 9.69
CA PRO A 182 -13.78 -13.02 9.92
C PRO A 182 -14.07 -13.19 11.42
N GLY A 183 -14.70 -12.17 12.01
CA GLY A 183 -15.45 -12.24 13.26
C GLY A 183 -14.71 -12.73 14.51
N GLN A 184 -14.06 -11.81 15.23
CA GLN A 184 -14.25 -11.74 16.68
C GLN A 184 -15.08 -10.49 16.98
N GLY A 185 -16.37 -10.58 16.64
CA GLY A 185 -17.41 -9.59 16.91
C GLY A 185 -18.74 -10.33 16.99
#